data_AF-A0A540L7B1-F1
#
_entry.id   AF-A0A540L7B1-F1
#
_cell.length_a   1.000
_cell.length_b   1.000
_cell.length_c   1.000
_cell.angle_alpha   90.00
_cell.angle_beta   90.00
_cell.angle_gamma   90.00
#
_symmetry.space_group_name_H-M   'P 1'
#
loop_
_entity.id
_entity.type
_entity.pdbx_description
1 polymer ?
#
loop_
_entity_poly.entity_id
_entity_poly.type
_entity_poly.pdbx_seq_one_letter_code
_entity_poly.pdbx_strand_id
1 'polypeptide(L)'
;MVVAAGAWHAAVVGQDGRVCTWGWGRYGCLGHGNEECESVPKVVEALSQVKAVHVATGDYTTFVVSDVGDVYSFGCGESASLGHSTAADGQDERSSSSPSF
;
A
#
# COMPACT_ATOMS: atom_id res chain seq x y z
N MET A 1 6.79 -3.27 -16.00
CA MET A 1 5.67 -2.33 -15.77
C MET A 1 4.44 -3.16 -15.52
N VAL A 2 3.75 -2.90 -14.41
CA VAL A 2 2.56 -3.65 -13.97
C VAL A 2 1.47 -2.64 -13.64
N VAL A 3 0.22 -2.93 -14.00
CA VAL A 3 -0.94 -2.11 -13.67
C VAL A 3 -1.96 -2.95 -12.91
N ALA A 4 -2.63 -2.33 -11.95
CA ALA A 4 -3.78 -2.87 -11.25
C ALA A 4 -4.89 -1.81 -11.20
N ALA A 5 -6.13 -2.25 -11.39
CA ALA A 5 -7.31 -1.40 -11.32
C ALA A 5 -8.34 -2.09 -10.42
N GLY A 6 -8.69 -1.42 -9.32
CA GLY A 6 -9.77 -1.82 -8.42
C GLY A 6 -11.07 -1.14 -8.80
N ALA A 7 -12.07 -1.26 -7.93
CA ALA A 7 -13.37 -0.62 -8.14
C ALA A 7 -13.28 0.93 -8.12
N TRP A 8 -12.38 1.48 -7.30
CA TRP A 8 -12.37 2.93 -7.00
C TRP A 8 -11.00 3.61 -7.20
N HIS A 9 -9.93 2.84 -7.33
CA HIS A 9 -8.58 3.36 -7.53
C HIS A 9 -7.77 2.46 -8.46
N ALA A 10 -6.66 2.99 -8.94
CA ALA A 10 -5.71 2.27 -9.76
C ALA A 10 -4.29 2.49 -9.24
N ALA A 11 -3.43 1.54 -9.58
CA ALA A 11 -2.03 1.56 -9.21
C ALA A 11 -1.17 1.07 -10.37
N VAL A 12 0.05 1.60 -10.46
CA VAL A 12 1.04 1.20 -11.46
C VAL A 12 2.41 1.09 -10.83
N VAL A 13 3.18 0.09 -11.27
CA VAL A 13 4.61 -0.01 -11.04
C VAL A 13 5.34 0.40 -12.32
N GLY A 14 6.07 1.51 -12.24
CA GLY A 14 6.92 2.03 -13.31
C GLY A 14 8.11 1.11 -13.62
N GLN A 15 8.81 1.38 -14.73
CA GLN A 15 9.99 0.60 -15.09
C GLN A 15 11.19 0.84 -14.15
N ASP A 16 11.17 1.96 -13.44
CA ASP A 16 12.10 2.32 -12.37
C ASP A 16 11.72 1.71 -11.00
N GLY A 17 10.64 0.94 -10.94
CA GLY A 17 10.15 0.32 -9.70
C GLY A 17 9.34 1.25 -8.81
N ARG A 18 9.07 2.50 -9.22
CA ARG A 18 8.22 3.42 -8.45
C ARG A 18 6.75 3.03 -8.56
N VAL A 19 6.03 3.17 -7.44
CA VAL A 19 4.60 2.96 -7.37
C VAL A 19 3.88 4.31 -7.49
N CYS A 20 2.94 4.39 -8.41
CA CYS A 20 1.98 5.50 -8.45
C CYS A 20 0.56 4.98 -8.24
N THR A 21 -0.25 5.73 -7.51
CA THR A 21 -1.66 5.45 -7.22
C THR A 21 -2.51 6.68 -7.54
N TRP A 22 -3.78 6.45 -7.90
CA TRP A 22 -4.76 7.51 -8.12
C TRP A 22 -6.19 6.96 -8.04
N GLY A 23 -7.16 7.85 -7.94
CA GLY A 23 -8.58 7.55 -7.78
C GLY A 23 -9.09 7.94 -6.40
N TRP A 24 -9.96 7.11 -5.85
CA TRP A 24 -10.60 7.36 -4.56
C TRP A 24 -9.62 7.16 -3.40
N GLY A 25 -9.57 8.13 -2.47
CA GLY A 25 -8.55 8.19 -1.41
C GLY A 25 -8.91 7.56 -0.07
N ARG A 26 -10.18 7.27 0.18
CA ARG A 26 -10.61 6.93 1.55
C ARG A 26 -10.02 5.62 2.04
N TYR A 27 -9.95 5.49 3.37
CA TYR A 27 -9.28 4.41 4.07
C TYR A 27 -7.77 4.35 3.79
N GLY A 28 -7.19 5.41 3.21
CA GLY A 28 -5.76 5.47 2.88
C GLY A 28 -5.32 4.51 1.76
N CYS A 29 -6.24 4.05 0.91
CA CYS A 29 -5.94 3.04 -0.12
C CYS A 29 -4.96 3.49 -1.21
N LEU A 30 -4.67 4.79 -1.29
CA LEU A 30 -3.65 5.36 -2.17
C LEU A 30 -2.24 5.40 -1.54
N GLY A 31 -2.12 5.29 -0.22
CA GLY A 31 -0.82 5.26 0.46
C GLY A 31 -0.09 6.60 0.56
N HIS A 32 -0.80 7.73 0.39
CA HIS A 32 -0.20 9.09 0.43
C HIS A 32 -0.15 9.72 1.84
N GLY A 33 -0.42 8.95 2.90
CA GLY A 33 -0.48 9.45 4.27
C GLY A 33 -1.69 10.35 4.58
N ASN A 34 -2.72 10.30 3.72
CA ASN A 34 -3.99 10.97 3.89
C ASN A 34 -5.10 10.19 3.15
N GLU A 35 -6.34 10.68 3.23
CA GLU A 35 -7.52 10.08 2.60
C GLU A 35 -8.03 10.87 1.38
N GLU A 36 -7.22 11.77 0.82
CA GLU A 36 -7.61 12.63 -0.29
C GLU A 36 -7.67 11.85 -1.60
N CYS A 37 -8.65 12.18 -2.44
CA CYS A 37 -8.74 11.59 -3.78
C CYS A 37 -7.72 12.25 -4.71
N GLU A 38 -7.08 11.45 -5.55
CA GLU A 38 -6.09 11.92 -6.52
C GLU A 38 -6.63 11.71 -7.94
N SER A 39 -6.74 12.78 -8.72
CA SER A 39 -7.28 12.71 -10.09
C SER A 39 -6.25 12.28 -11.12
N VAL A 40 -4.97 12.25 -10.76
CA VAL A 40 -3.84 11.90 -11.61
C VAL A 40 -2.88 10.97 -10.85
N PRO A 41 -2.10 10.12 -11.56
CA PRO A 41 -1.10 9.28 -10.92
C PRO A 41 -0.14 10.09 -10.05
N LYS A 42 -0.10 9.77 -8.77
CA LYS A 42 0.81 10.37 -7.79
C LYS A 42 1.73 9.32 -7.21
N VAL A 43 2.99 9.67 -7.02
CA VAL A 43 4.00 8.75 -6.46
C VAL A 43 3.68 8.47 -4.99
N VAL A 44 3.76 7.21 -4.59
CA VAL A 44 3.66 6.78 -3.20
C VAL A 44 5.02 6.99 -2.53
N GLU A 45 5.26 8.19 -2.01
CA GLU A 45 6.58 8.58 -1.46
C GLU A 45 7.05 7.69 -0.30
N ALA A 46 6.11 7.11 0.46
CA ALA A 46 6.39 6.13 1.50
C ALA A 46 7.14 4.87 0.97
N LEU A 47 7.02 4.58 -0.33
CA LEU A 47 7.68 3.45 -0.99
C LEU A 47 8.86 3.90 -1.88
N SER A 48 9.35 5.14 -1.73
CA SER A 48 10.44 5.67 -2.57
C SER A 48 11.76 4.88 -2.48
N GLN A 49 11.99 4.16 -1.37
CA GLN A 49 13.15 3.29 -1.16
C GLN A 49 12.87 1.81 -1.48
N VAL A 50 11.66 1.49 -1.97
CA VAL A 50 11.23 0.14 -2.30
C VAL A 50 11.21 -0.01 -3.81
N LYS A 51 11.94 -0.99 -4.32
CA LYS A 51 11.87 -1.35 -5.74
C LYS A 51 10.72 -2.32 -5.97
N ALA A 52 9.55 -1.78 -6.28
CA ALA A 52 8.37 -2.59 -6.54
C ALA A 52 8.48 -3.35 -7.87
N VAL A 53 7.92 -4.56 -7.90
CA VAL A 53 7.83 -5.40 -9.11
C VAL A 53 6.42 -5.86 -9.41
N HIS A 54 5.53 -5.92 -8.42
CA HIS A 54 4.11 -6.21 -8.60
C HIS A 54 3.23 -5.26 -7.79
N VAL A 55 2.00 -5.07 -8.27
CA VAL A 55 0.95 -4.37 -7.55
C VAL A 55 -0.39 -5.06 -7.79
N ALA A 56 -1.25 -5.07 -6.76
CA ALA A 56 -2.62 -5.54 -6.83
C ALA A 56 -3.53 -4.59 -6.03
N THR A 57 -4.79 -4.50 -6.43
CA THR A 57 -5.79 -3.63 -5.81
C THR A 57 -7.05 -4.43 -5.51
N GLY A 58 -7.59 -4.28 -4.30
CA GLY A 58 -8.96 -4.66 -3.96
C GLY A 58 -9.93 -3.48 -4.11
N ASP A 59 -11.09 -3.55 -3.47
CA ASP A 59 -12.08 -2.45 -3.48
C ASP A 59 -11.53 -1.20 -2.78
N TYR A 60 -10.85 -1.39 -1.65
CA TYR A 60 -10.30 -0.31 -0.82
C TYR A 60 -8.90 -0.64 -0.28
N THR A 61 -8.19 -1.56 -0.93
CA THR A 61 -6.86 -2.02 -0.50
C THR A 61 -5.89 -2.04 -1.67
N THR A 62 -4.62 -1.84 -1.37
CA THR A 62 -3.51 -1.94 -2.31
C THR A 62 -2.43 -2.80 -1.71
N PHE A 63 -1.87 -3.69 -2.52
CA PHE A 63 -0.76 -4.54 -2.17
C PHE A 63 0.39 -4.32 -3.14
N VAL A 64 1.61 -4.22 -2.61
CA VAL A 64 2.84 -4.01 -3.39
C VAL A 64 3.84 -5.08 -3.01
N VAL A 65 4.51 -5.67 -3.99
CA VAL A 65 5.60 -6.64 -3.77
C VAL A 65 6.91 -6.05 -4.28
N SER A 66 7.95 -6.06 -3.44
CA SER A 66 9.30 -5.62 -3.81
C SER A 66 10.08 -6.70 -4.58
N ASP A 67 11.19 -6.33 -5.20
CA ASP A 67 12.06 -7.27 -5.90
C ASP A 67 12.77 -8.28 -4.98
N VAL A 68 12.81 -8.00 -3.67
CA VAL A 68 13.32 -8.90 -2.63
C VAL A 68 12.21 -9.76 -1.99
N GLY A 69 10.95 -9.57 -2.38
CA GLY A 69 9.81 -10.37 -1.94
C GLY A 69 9.06 -9.84 -0.72
N ASP A 70 9.41 -8.65 -0.22
CA ASP A 70 8.65 -7.98 0.85
C ASP A 70 7.28 -7.54 0.32
N VAL A 71 6.26 -7.66 1.17
CA VAL A 71 4.88 -7.29 0.84
C VAL A 71 4.46 -6.10 1.70
N TYR A 72 3.92 -5.08 1.03
CA TYR A 72 3.36 -3.89 1.66
C TYR A 72 1.86 -3.85 1.38
N SER A 73 1.06 -3.47 2.36
CA SER A 73 -0.38 -3.31 2.23
C SER A 73 -0.84 -2.00 2.86
N PHE A 74 -1.80 -1.33 2.21
CA PHE A 74 -2.43 -0.12 2.71
C PHE A 74 -3.87 -0.01 2.20
N GLY A 75 -4.74 0.67 2.96
CA GLY A 75 -6.17 0.74 2.68
C GLY A 75 -7.04 0.33 3.87
N CYS A 76 -8.26 -0.15 3.57
CA CYS A 76 -9.21 -0.58 4.57
C CYS A 76 -8.77 -1.88 5.26
N GLY A 77 -8.51 -1.83 6.57
CA GLY A 77 -8.11 -2.98 7.41
C GLY A 77 -9.24 -3.89 7.88
N GLU A 78 -10.47 -3.68 7.41
CA GLU A 78 -11.61 -4.54 7.76
C GLU A 78 -11.36 -6.01 7.39
N SER A 79 -11.87 -6.93 8.21
CA SER A 79 -11.70 -8.38 8.02
C SER A 79 -10.24 -8.87 7.96
N ALA A 80 -9.30 -8.12 8.57
CA ALA A 80 -7.86 -8.42 8.55
C ALA A 80 -7.26 -8.49 7.13
N SER A 81 -7.88 -7.81 6.16
CA SER A 81 -7.51 -7.81 4.74
C SER A 81 -6.07 -7.34 4.47
N LEU A 82 -5.52 -6.47 5.34
CA LEU A 82 -4.16 -5.97 5.23
C LEU A 82 -3.10 -6.98 5.70
N GLY A 83 -3.50 -8.02 6.44
CA GLY A 83 -2.58 -9.05 6.94
C GLY A 83 -1.67 -8.61 8.08
N HIS A 84 -1.89 -7.43 8.66
CA HIS A 84 -1.21 -7.01 9.89
C HIS A 84 -1.85 -7.72 11.08
N SER A 85 -1.11 -8.58 11.78
CA SER A 85 -1.56 -9.11 13.06
C SER A 85 -1.65 -7.95 14.05
N THR A 86 -2.86 -7.51 14.38
CA THR A 86 -3.08 -6.68 15.56
C THR A 86 -2.84 -7.57 16.78
N ALA A 87 -1.60 -7.65 17.24
CA ALA A 87 -1.32 -8.16 18.57
C ALA A 87 -1.92 -7.15 19.58
N ALA A 88 -3.21 -7.29 19.86
CA ALA A 88 -3.79 -6.70 21.04
C ALA A 88 -3.47 -7.64 22.22
N ASP A 89 -2.64 -7.10 23.11
CA ASP A 89 -2.33 -7.51 24.48
C ASP A 89 -1.36 -8.66 24.75
N GLY A 90 -0.19 -8.27 25.28
CA GLY A 90 0.70 -9.11 26.09
C GLY A 90 2.18 -8.82 25.83
N GLN A 91 2.85 -8.17 26.80
CA GLN A 91 4.30 -7.92 26.89
C GLN A 91 5.18 -8.87 26.06
N ASP A 92 5.96 -8.34 25.11
CA ASP A 92 7.40 -8.64 25.07
C ASP A 92 8.15 -7.61 24.22
N GLU A 93 9.22 -7.05 24.79
CA GLU A 93 10.12 -6.13 24.13
C GLU A 93 11.06 -6.92 23.20
N ARG A 94 10.79 -6.93 21.88
CA ARG A 94 11.84 -7.10 20.86
C ARG A 94 11.35 -6.70 19.46
N SER A 95 11.81 -5.53 19.04
CA SER A 95 12.26 -5.19 17.69
C SER A 95 11.45 -5.74 16.49
N SER A 96 10.48 -4.98 16.02
CA SER A 96 10.29 -4.77 14.57
C SER A 96 9.50 -3.47 14.38
N SER A 97 10.23 -2.42 14.00
CA SER A 97 9.67 -1.12 13.66
C SER A 97 8.93 -1.22 12.32
N SER A 98 7.63 -1.49 12.36
CA SER A 98 6.75 -1.22 11.23
C SER A 98 6.15 0.19 11.43
N PRO A 99 6.37 1.14 10.50
CA PRO A 99 5.76 2.46 10.63
C PRO A 99 4.24 2.33 10.41
N SER A 100 3.48 2.82 11.39
CA SER A 100 2.07 3.13 11.22
C SER A 100 1.96 4.32 10.28
N PHE A 101 1.27 4.14 9.15
CA PHE A 101 0.91 5.22 8.22
C PHE A 101 -0.46 5.79 8.57
#